data_AF-A0A829YHV1-F1
#
_entry.id   AF-A0A829YHV1-F1
#
_cell.length_a   1.000
_cell.length_b   1.000
_cell.length_c   1.000
_cell.angle_alpha   90.00
_cell.angle_beta   90.00
_cell.angle_gamma   90.00
#
_symmetry.space_group_name_H-M   'P 1'
#
loop_
_entity.id
_entity.type
_entity.pdbx_description
1 polymer ?
#
loop_
_entity_poly.entity_id
_entity_poly.type
_entity_poly.pdbx_seq_one_letter_code
_entity_poly.pdbx_strand_id
1 'polypeptide(L)'
;MRANDILKLAQLHRIRVARLVALESDLRTKITALREVEAEAAACQSELEQAHRQRESWENEWQSWLRTHGVLSRGEEYNRYHIALTAWERDLQEQLAEIQVRQRAAGDAVDAARRVVRKAEARLAALDERIGQSRRSLLSTRDLRRQRDAAESATIAAQQVRAAWSSVPASDTI
;
A
#
# COMPACT_ATOMS: atom_id res chain seq x y z
N MET A 1 -4.37 -1.19 35.51
CA MET A 1 -4.47 -1.82 34.18
C MET A 1 -3.88 -3.23 34.27
N ARG A 2 -4.63 -4.26 33.88
CA ARG A 2 -4.29 -5.67 34.24
C ARG A 2 -3.46 -6.28 33.10
N ALA A 3 -2.57 -7.25 33.41
CA ALA A 3 -1.75 -7.94 32.40
C ALA A 3 -2.57 -8.53 31.23
N ASN A 4 -3.84 -8.84 31.50
CA ASN A 4 -4.87 -9.26 30.55
C ASN A 4 -5.11 -8.23 29.42
N ASP A 5 -5.03 -6.92 29.70
CA ASP A 5 -5.27 -5.87 28.71
C ASP A 5 -4.15 -5.82 27.65
N ILE A 6 -2.90 -6.08 28.05
CA ILE A 6 -1.78 -6.15 27.10
C ILE A 6 -1.87 -7.39 26.20
N LEU A 7 -2.30 -8.53 26.75
CA LEU A 7 -2.54 -9.75 25.97
C LEU A 7 -3.64 -9.52 24.92
N LYS A 8 -4.74 -8.87 25.31
CA LYS A 8 -5.82 -8.49 24.39
C LYS A 8 -5.32 -7.55 23.28
N LEU A 9 -4.52 -6.54 23.61
CA LEU A 9 -3.94 -5.63 22.62
C LEU A 9 -2.96 -6.36 21.67
N ALA A 10 -2.14 -7.27 22.19
CA ALA A 10 -1.23 -8.08 21.37
C ALA A 10 -1.98 -9.02 20.42
N GLN A 11 -3.10 -9.60 20.86
CA GLN A 11 -3.96 -10.41 20.00
C GLN A 11 -4.62 -9.57 18.90
N LEU A 12 -5.14 -8.39 19.25
CA LEU A 12 -5.68 -7.44 18.27
C LEU A 12 -4.60 -7.01 17.25
N HIS A 13 -3.37 -6.80 17.70
CA HIS A 13 -2.25 -6.46 16.83
C HIS A 13 -2.00 -7.55 15.80
N ARG A 14 -1.91 -8.82 16.22
CA ARG A 14 -1.74 -9.96 15.30
C ARG A 14 -2.84 -10.02 14.22
N ILE A 15 -4.10 -9.82 14.63
CA ILE A 15 -5.24 -9.80 13.69
C ILE A 15 -5.08 -8.65 12.68
N ARG A 16 -4.68 -7.47 13.13
CA ARG A 16 -4.51 -6.30 12.25
C ARG A 16 -3.32 -6.45 11.30
N VAL A 17 -2.22 -7.05 11.74
CA VAL A 17 -1.09 -7.40 10.87
C VAL A 17 -1.52 -8.36 9.77
N ALA A 18 -2.22 -9.46 10.13
CA ALA A 18 -2.72 -10.41 9.14
C ALA A 18 -3.66 -9.75 8.13
N ARG A 19 -4.52 -8.82 8.60
CA ARG A 19 -5.40 -8.04 7.73
C ARG A 19 -4.61 -7.10 6.81
N LEU A 20 -3.57 -6.43 7.31
CA LEU A 20 -2.71 -5.56 6.50
C LEU A 20 -2.04 -6.35 5.37
N VAL A 21 -1.47 -7.52 5.69
CA VAL A 21 -0.86 -8.42 4.68
C VAL A 21 -1.87 -8.79 3.58
N ALA A 22 -3.11 -9.11 3.95
CA ALA A 22 -4.15 -9.42 2.96
C ALA A 22 -4.50 -8.20 2.08
N LEU A 23 -4.54 -6.99 2.66
CA LEU A 23 -4.82 -5.75 1.92
C LEU A 23 -3.66 -5.37 0.99
N GLU A 24 -2.42 -5.56 1.41
CA GLU A 24 -1.23 -5.36 0.57
C GLU A 24 -1.20 -6.36 -0.59
N SER A 25 -1.60 -7.60 -0.36
CA SER A 25 -1.74 -8.60 -1.42
C SER A 25 -2.78 -8.18 -2.45
N ASP A 26 -3.98 -7.76 -2.01
CA ASP A 26 -5.02 -7.25 -2.90
C ASP A 26 -4.55 -6.02 -3.69
N LEU A 27 -3.84 -5.08 -3.04
CA LEU A 27 -3.23 -3.94 -3.73
C LEU A 27 -2.25 -4.38 -4.82
N ARG A 28 -1.38 -5.36 -4.56
CA ARG A 28 -0.46 -5.89 -5.57
C ARG A 28 -1.21 -6.48 -6.75
N THR A 29 -2.25 -7.27 -6.51
CA THR A 29 -3.10 -7.82 -7.58
C THR A 29 -3.71 -6.72 -8.44
N LYS A 30 -4.23 -5.64 -7.85
CA LYS A 30 -4.79 -4.52 -8.62
C LYS A 30 -3.74 -3.76 -9.41
N ILE A 31 -2.53 -3.61 -8.87
CA ILE A 31 -1.41 -3.00 -9.61
C ILE A 31 -1.02 -3.85 -10.81
N THR A 32 -0.99 -5.17 -10.66
CA THR A 32 -0.73 -6.09 -11.79
C THR A 32 -1.81 -5.94 -12.86
N ALA A 33 -3.09 -5.94 -12.49
CA ALA A 33 -4.18 -5.75 -13.43
C ALA A 33 -4.11 -4.40 -14.17
N LEU A 34 -3.75 -3.31 -13.48
CA LEU A 34 -3.52 -2.01 -14.13
C LEU A 34 -2.40 -2.09 -15.18
N ARG A 35 -1.28 -2.75 -14.84
CA ARG A 35 -0.14 -2.92 -15.77
C ARG A 35 -0.49 -3.76 -16.99
N GLU A 36 -1.33 -4.78 -16.84
CA GLU A 36 -1.82 -5.59 -17.95
C GLU A 36 -2.64 -4.73 -18.92
N VAL A 37 -3.54 -3.89 -18.41
CA VAL A 37 -4.33 -2.96 -19.23
C VAL A 37 -3.44 -1.88 -19.86
N GLU A 38 -2.42 -1.39 -19.16
CA GLU A 38 -1.43 -0.45 -19.72
C GLU A 38 -0.63 -1.08 -20.87
N ALA A 39 -0.25 -2.35 -20.75
CA ALA A 39 0.44 -3.08 -21.81
C ALA A 39 -0.46 -3.29 -23.03
N GLU A 40 -1.74 -3.61 -22.81
CA GLU A 40 -2.74 -3.71 -23.87
C GLU A 40 -2.92 -2.38 -24.62
N ALA A 41 -3.00 -1.27 -23.88
CA ALA A 41 -3.07 0.07 -24.46
C ALA A 41 -1.85 0.39 -25.33
N ALA A 42 -0.65 0.05 -24.84
CA ALA A 42 0.59 0.26 -25.57
C ALA A 42 0.67 -0.59 -26.84
N ALA A 43 0.20 -1.84 -26.79
CA ALA A 43 0.12 -2.70 -27.97
C ALA A 43 -0.83 -2.12 -29.02
N CYS A 44 -2.04 -1.74 -28.62
CA CYS A 44 -3.03 -1.12 -29.50
C CYS A 44 -2.52 0.19 -30.13
N GLN A 45 -1.83 1.02 -29.35
CA GLN A 45 -1.19 2.24 -29.83
C GLN A 45 -0.09 1.95 -30.85
N SER A 46 0.71 0.90 -30.63
CA SER A 46 1.74 0.48 -31.58
C SER A 46 1.15 -0.01 -32.90
N GLU A 47 0.04 -0.74 -32.85
CA GLU A 47 -0.69 -1.18 -34.04
C GLU A 47 -1.24 0.02 -34.84
N LEU A 48 -1.81 1.03 -34.16
CA LEU A 48 -2.24 2.28 -34.81
C LEU A 48 -1.08 3.01 -35.51
N GLU A 49 0.08 3.09 -34.86
CA GLU A 49 1.27 3.70 -35.47
C GLU A 49 1.79 2.91 -36.68
N GLN A 50 1.62 1.59 -36.70
CA GLN A 50 1.94 0.76 -37.85
C GLN A 50 0.94 0.98 -38.99
N ALA A 51 -0.36 1.04 -38.68
CA ALA A 51 -1.40 1.35 -39.65
C ALA A 51 -1.19 2.72 -40.31
N HIS A 52 -0.84 3.75 -39.52
CA HIS A 52 -0.49 5.07 -40.04
C HIS A 52 0.74 5.06 -40.95
N ARG A 53 1.81 4.36 -40.58
CA ARG A 53 2.99 4.19 -41.45
C ARG A 53 2.64 3.46 -42.74
N GLN A 54 1.76 2.46 -42.67
CA GLN A 54 1.28 1.73 -43.85
C GLN A 54 0.49 2.64 -44.79
N ARG A 55 -0.37 3.51 -44.23
CA ARG A 55 -1.12 4.52 -44.99
C ARG A 55 -0.20 5.46 -45.74
N GLU A 56 0.83 5.98 -45.07
CA GLU A 56 1.81 6.88 -45.68
C GLU A 56 2.59 6.18 -46.80
N SER A 57 2.99 4.92 -46.62
CA SER A 57 3.65 4.13 -47.67
C SER A 57 2.77 3.98 -48.90
N TRP A 58 1.51 3.55 -48.70
CA TRP A 58 0.57 3.35 -49.80
C TRP A 58 0.21 4.65 -50.52
N GLU A 59 0.08 5.76 -49.81
CA GLU A 59 -0.13 7.07 -50.43
C GLU A 59 1.06 7.47 -51.31
N ASN A 60 2.28 7.28 -50.83
CA ASN A 60 3.49 7.56 -51.61
C ASN A 60 3.58 6.68 -52.88
N GLU A 61 3.28 5.38 -52.75
CA GLU A 61 3.23 4.44 -53.87
C GLU A 61 2.18 4.86 -54.91
N TRP A 62 0.99 5.25 -54.44
CA TRP A 62 -0.09 5.71 -55.29
C TRP A 62 0.25 6.99 -56.04
N GLN A 63 0.82 8.00 -55.35
CA GLN A 63 1.26 9.25 -55.96
C GLN A 63 2.39 9.04 -56.98
N SER A 64 3.30 8.09 -56.72
CA SER A 64 4.33 7.68 -57.68
C SER A 64 3.72 7.04 -58.94
N TRP A 65 2.74 6.15 -58.74
CA TRP A 65 2.07 5.47 -59.82
C TRP A 65 1.25 6.42 -60.69
N LEU A 66 0.47 7.32 -60.07
CA LEU A 66 -0.36 8.31 -60.77
C LEU A 66 0.47 9.16 -61.74
N ARG A 67 1.68 9.56 -61.32
CA ARG A 67 2.63 10.32 -62.15
C ARG A 67 3.16 9.52 -63.35
N THR A 68 3.18 8.19 -63.26
CA THR A 68 3.85 7.32 -64.23
C THR A 68 2.90 6.64 -65.21
N HIS A 69 1.70 6.24 -64.76
CA HIS A 69 0.80 5.36 -65.54
C HIS A 69 -0.62 5.93 -65.77
N GLY A 70 -0.94 7.11 -65.21
CA GLY A 70 -2.30 7.67 -65.26
C GLY A 70 -3.29 6.89 -64.38
N VAL A 71 -4.56 7.31 -64.32
CA VAL A 71 -5.51 6.99 -63.23
C VAL A 71 -6.24 5.63 -63.36
N LEU A 72 -6.36 5.08 -64.57
CA LEU A 72 -7.49 4.19 -64.91
C LEU A 72 -7.33 2.69 -64.59
N SER A 73 -6.13 2.13 -64.40
CA SER A 73 -5.98 0.67 -64.29
C SER A 73 -5.91 0.10 -62.87
N ARG A 74 -5.68 0.91 -61.83
CA ARG A 74 -5.55 0.43 -60.43
C ARG A 74 -6.33 1.20 -59.36
N GLY A 75 -7.15 2.19 -59.75
CA GLY A 75 -7.90 3.00 -58.78
C GLY A 75 -8.86 2.20 -57.88
N GLU A 76 -9.48 1.14 -58.41
CA GLU A 76 -10.38 0.28 -57.61
C GLU A 76 -9.64 -0.57 -56.57
N GLU A 77 -8.41 -0.97 -56.86
CA GLU A 77 -7.58 -1.76 -55.95
C GLU A 77 -7.04 -0.87 -54.81
N TYR A 78 -6.52 0.31 -55.16
CA TYR A 78 -6.13 1.33 -54.18
C TYR A 78 -7.29 1.72 -53.25
N ASN A 79 -8.47 1.99 -53.81
CA ASN A 79 -9.65 2.33 -53.01
C ASN A 79 -10.06 1.20 -52.05
N ARG A 80 -9.98 -0.07 -52.50
CA ARG A 80 -10.27 -1.24 -51.64
C ARG A 80 -9.31 -1.34 -50.47
N TYR A 81 -8.00 -1.20 -50.70
CA TYR A 81 -7.02 -1.26 -49.61
C TYR A 81 -7.16 -0.08 -48.64
N HIS A 82 -7.44 1.13 -49.13
CA HIS A 82 -7.66 2.27 -48.25
C HIS A 82 -8.91 2.14 -47.40
N ILE A 83 -10.02 1.67 -47.96
CA ILE A 83 -11.25 1.41 -47.19
C ILE A 83 -10.97 0.39 -46.09
N ALA A 84 -10.26 -0.70 -46.41
CA ALA A 84 -9.90 -1.73 -45.43
C ALA A 84 -9.00 -1.18 -44.31
N LEU A 85 -7.98 -0.38 -44.65
CA LEU A 85 -7.09 0.24 -43.67
C LEU A 85 -7.81 1.27 -42.79
N THR A 86 -8.71 2.07 -43.36
CA THR A 86 -9.53 3.01 -42.59
C THR A 86 -10.49 2.29 -41.64
N ALA A 87 -11.10 1.18 -42.07
CA ALA A 87 -11.92 0.36 -41.19
C ALA A 87 -11.10 -0.20 -40.03
N TRP A 88 -9.92 -0.77 -40.31
CA TRP A 88 -9.03 -1.30 -39.28
C TRP A 88 -8.54 -0.23 -38.30
N GLU A 89 -8.13 0.95 -38.78
CA GLU A 89 -7.75 2.07 -37.90
C GLU A 89 -8.90 2.51 -36.99
N ARG A 90 -10.13 2.55 -37.52
CA ARG A 90 -11.30 2.88 -36.73
C ARG A 90 -11.56 1.83 -35.65
N ASP A 91 -11.48 0.55 -35.99
CA ASP A 91 -11.64 -0.54 -35.01
C ASP A 91 -10.59 -0.44 -33.91
N LEU A 92 -9.33 -0.15 -34.25
CA LEU A 92 -8.26 0.07 -33.28
C LEU A 92 -8.48 1.32 -32.41
N GLN A 93 -9.01 2.41 -32.97
CA GLN A 93 -9.36 3.61 -32.19
C GLN A 93 -10.50 3.34 -31.21
N GLU A 94 -11.52 2.60 -31.64
CA GLU A 94 -12.64 2.17 -30.78
C GLU A 94 -12.13 1.26 -29.66
N GLN A 95 -11.28 0.27 -29.97
CA GLN A 95 -10.61 -0.58 -28.97
C GLN A 95 -9.76 0.22 -27.99
N LEU A 96 -8.96 1.17 -28.47
CA LEU A 96 -8.14 2.03 -27.61
C LEU A 96 -9.00 2.84 -26.64
N ALA A 97 -10.13 3.37 -27.11
CA ALA A 97 -11.06 4.10 -26.24
C ALA A 97 -11.63 3.18 -25.13
N GLU A 98 -12.00 1.95 -25.46
CA GLU A 98 -12.46 0.95 -24.48
C GLU A 98 -11.37 0.59 -23.47
N ILE A 99 -10.13 0.38 -23.94
CA ILE A 99 -8.96 0.12 -23.10
C ILE A 99 -8.73 1.28 -22.13
N GLN A 100 -8.80 2.53 -22.59
CA GLN A 100 -8.63 3.72 -21.75
C GLN A 100 -9.67 3.82 -20.64
N VAL A 101 -10.92 3.43 -20.91
CA VAL A 101 -11.97 3.36 -19.87
C VAL A 101 -11.60 2.32 -18.82
N ARG A 102 -11.16 1.13 -19.23
CA ARG A 102 -10.69 0.08 -18.31
C ARG A 102 -9.46 0.50 -17.52
N GLN A 103 -8.53 1.21 -18.15
CA GLN A 103 -7.31 1.71 -17.52
C GLN A 103 -7.64 2.70 -16.39
N ARG A 104 -8.57 3.64 -16.64
CA ARG A 104 -9.05 4.58 -15.61
C ARG A 104 -9.70 3.84 -14.45
N ALA A 105 -10.59 2.89 -14.74
CA ALA A 105 -11.25 2.08 -13.71
C ALA A 105 -10.25 1.27 -12.87
N ALA A 106 -9.22 0.68 -13.51
CA ALA A 106 -8.15 -0.02 -12.82
C ALA A 106 -7.30 0.93 -11.96
N GLY A 107 -7.00 2.12 -12.45
CA GLY A 107 -6.30 3.18 -11.71
C GLY A 107 -7.07 3.61 -10.46
N ASP A 108 -8.37 3.87 -10.59
CA ASP A 108 -9.25 4.20 -9.48
C ASP A 108 -9.29 3.09 -8.42
N ALA A 109 -9.31 1.82 -8.86
CA ALA A 109 -9.28 0.66 -7.98
C ALA A 109 -7.96 0.54 -7.20
N VAL A 110 -6.82 0.79 -7.85
CA VAL A 110 -5.50 0.87 -7.20
C VAL A 110 -5.47 1.97 -6.16
N ASP A 111 -5.94 3.17 -6.49
CA ASP A 111 -5.93 4.30 -5.56
C ASP A 111 -6.88 4.09 -4.37
N ALA A 112 -8.04 3.47 -4.60
CA ALA A 112 -8.93 3.03 -3.53
C ALA A 112 -8.24 2.04 -2.59
N ALA A 113 -7.57 1.01 -3.13
CA ALA A 113 -6.83 0.03 -2.34
C ALA A 113 -5.67 0.68 -1.56
N ARG A 114 -4.90 1.60 -2.17
CA ARG A 114 -3.84 2.37 -1.50
C ARG A 114 -4.39 3.18 -0.32
N ARG A 115 -5.57 3.80 -0.46
CA ARG A 115 -6.20 4.53 0.64
C ARG A 115 -6.58 3.59 1.79
N VAL A 116 -7.05 2.38 1.49
CA VAL A 116 -7.41 1.38 2.50
C VAL A 116 -6.16 0.86 3.23
N VAL A 117 -5.08 0.54 2.49
CA VAL A 117 -3.80 0.11 3.07
C VAL A 117 -3.25 1.18 4.01
N ARG A 118 -3.15 2.44 3.57
CA ARG A 118 -2.69 3.56 4.42
C ARG A 118 -3.51 3.72 5.70
N LYS A 119 -4.84 3.57 5.62
CA LYS A 119 -5.71 3.59 6.81
C LYS A 119 -5.43 2.41 7.75
N ALA A 120 -5.13 1.23 7.21
CA ALA A 120 -4.80 0.05 8.00
C ALA A 120 -3.43 0.20 8.70
N GLU A 121 -2.42 0.71 8.00
CA GLU A 121 -1.09 1.02 8.56
C GLU A 121 -1.20 2.03 9.70
N ALA A 122 -1.91 3.14 9.50
CA ALA A 122 -2.12 4.15 10.54
C ALA A 122 -2.80 3.57 11.80
N ARG A 123 -3.79 2.69 11.59
CA ARG A 123 -4.47 1.98 12.69
C ARG A 123 -3.58 0.97 13.40
N LEU A 124 -2.60 0.40 12.72
CA LEU A 124 -1.61 -0.50 13.31
C LEU A 124 -0.59 0.30 14.13
N ALA A 125 -0.05 1.37 13.58
CA ALA A 125 0.88 2.26 14.27
C ALA A 125 0.28 2.84 15.58
N ALA A 126 -0.98 3.28 15.55
CA ALA A 126 -1.67 3.74 16.76
C ALA A 126 -1.86 2.62 17.81
N LEU A 127 -2.00 1.38 17.37
CA LEU A 127 -2.10 0.23 18.27
C LEU A 127 -0.73 -0.10 18.89
N ASP A 128 0.35 -0.03 18.11
CA ASP A 128 1.73 -0.20 18.59
C ASP A 128 2.09 0.84 19.65
N GLU A 129 1.73 2.09 19.39
CA GLU A 129 1.91 3.17 20.37
C GLU A 129 1.18 2.86 21.67
N ARG A 130 -0.08 2.44 21.59
CA ARG A 130 -0.90 2.09 22.76
C ARG A 130 -0.34 0.89 23.53
N ILE A 131 0.19 -0.11 22.83
CA ILE A 131 0.89 -1.25 23.46
C ILE A 131 2.15 -0.75 24.18
N GLY A 132 2.94 0.12 23.54
CA GLY A 132 4.14 0.72 24.12
C GLY A 132 3.85 1.56 25.37
N GLN A 133 2.84 2.43 25.31
CA GLN A 133 2.35 3.20 26.46
C GLN A 133 1.90 2.27 27.60
N SER A 134 1.18 1.20 27.27
CA SER A 134 0.69 0.24 28.27
C SER A 134 1.82 -0.50 28.98
N ARG A 135 2.87 -0.88 28.24
CA ARG A 135 4.08 -1.49 28.80
C ARG A 135 4.83 -0.53 29.73
N ARG A 136 5.03 0.72 29.31
CA ARG A 136 5.69 1.76 30.13
C ARG A 136 4.95 2.02 31.44
N SER A 137 3.62 2.10 31.40
CA SER A 137 2.79 2.29 32.59
C SER A 137 2.93 1.13 33.59
N LEU A 138 2.96 -0.12 33.12
CA LEU A 138 3.17 -1.28 34.00
C LEU A 138 4.55 -1.28 34.66
N LEU A 139 5.61 -0.95 33.91
CA LEU A 139 6.96 -0.86 34.45
C LEU A 139 7.04 0.23 35.54
N SER A 140 6.54 1.43 35.25
CA SER A 140 6.48 2.52 36.23
C SER A 140 5.71 2.14 37.50
N THR A 141 4.56 1.48 37.36
CA THR A 141 3.78 1.02 38.53
C THR A 141 4.56 -0.01 39.35
N ARG A 142 5.32 -0.90 38.69
CA ARG A 142 6.15 -1.91 39.37
C ARG A 142 7.32 -1.28 40.11
N ASP A 143 7.95 -0.27 39.51
CA ASP A 143 9.08 0.45 40.12
C ASP A 143 8.61 1.26 41.33
N LEU A 144 7.46 1.93 41.24
CA LEU A 144 6.84 2.64 42.37
C LEU A 144 6.50 1.69 43.54
N ARG A 145 6.00 0.48 43.25
CA ARG A 145 5.76 -0.53 44.30
C ARG A 145 7.06 -0.96 44.98
N ARG A 146 8.12 -1.25 44.22
CA ARG A 146 9.42 -1.61 44.78
C ARG A 146 10.01 -0.51 45.66
N GLN A 147 9.90 0.74 45.24
CA GLN A 147 10.36 1.89 46.04
C GLN A 147 9.58 2.02 47.34
N ARG A 148 8.26 1.82 47.29
CA ARG A 148 7.41 1.80 48.49
C ARG A 148 7.79 0.66 49.44
N ASP A 149 7.93 -0.57 48.93
CA ASP A 149 8.29 -1.74 49.74
C ASP A 149 9.67 -1.55 50.41
N ALA A 150 10.62 -0.94 49.70
CA ALA A 150 11.94 -0.59 50.23
C ALA A 150 11.85 0.49 51.33
N ALA A 151 11.01 1.52 51.16
CA ALA A 151 10.81 2.57 52.15
C ALA A 151 10.10 2.05 53.42
N GLU A 152 9.11 1.17 53.26
CA GLU A 152 8.44 0.50 54.38
C GLU A 152 9.43 -0.40 55.14
N SER A 153 10.25 -1.17 54.42
CA SER A 153 11.30 -2.00 55.02
C SER A 153 12.35 -1.18 55.79
N ALA A 154 12.80 -0.05 55.23
CA ALA A 154 13.73 0.86 55.88
C ALA A 154 13.13 1.50 57.16
N THR A 155 11.84 1.81 57.14
CA THR A 155 11.11 2.36 58.29
C THR A 155 11.02 1.33 59.42
N ILE A 156 10.68 0.08 59.10
CA ILE A 156 10.64 -1.03 60.06
C ILE A 156 12.03 -1.25 60.68
N ALA A 157 13.08 -1.28 59.85
CA ALA A 157 14.45 -1.41 60.33
C ALA A 157 14.85 -0.27 61.28
N ALA A 158 14.51 0.98 60.95
CA ALA A 158 14.77 2.14 61.80
C ALA A 158 14.02 2.07 63.14
N GLN A 159 12.77 1.57 63.15
CA GLN A 159 12.00 1.35 64.38
C GLN A 159 12.62 0.24 65.25
N GLN A 160 13.06 -0.86 64.65
CA GLN A 160 13.74 -1.95 65.36
C GLN A 160 15.07 -1.48 65.99
N VAL A 161 15.87 -0.69 65.26
CA VAL A 161 17.08 -0.08 65.80
C VAL A 161 16.72 0.85 66.96
N ARG A 162 15.76 1.77 66.79
CA ARG A 162 15.36 2.68 67.88
C ARG A 162 14.87 1.91 69.12
N ALA A 163 14.09 0.84 68.94
CA ALA A 163 13.63 -0.03 70.01
C ALA A 163 14.81 -0.71 70.74
N ALA A 164 15.79 -1.23 69.99
CA ALA A 164 16.99 -1.86 70.54
C ALA A 164 17.81 -0.88 71.39
N TRP A 165 17.95 0.38 70.95
CA TRP A 165 18.67 1.42 71.71
C TRP A 165 17.90 1.87 72.96
N SER A 166 16.56 1.89 72.93
CA SER A 166 15.75 2.17 74.13
C SER A 166 15.71 1.04 75.16
N SER A 167 16.11 -0.17 74.77
CA SER A 167 16.24 -1.32 75.68
C SER A 167 17.65 -1.51 76.26
N VAL A 168 18.61 -0.64 75.91
CA VAL A 168 19.93 -0.63 76.55
C VAL A 168 19.78 0.08 77.91
N PRO A 169 19.95 -0.61 79.05
CA PRO A 169 19.93 0.07 80.35
C PRO A 169 21.08 1.07 80.38
N ALA A 170 20.83 2.26 80.94
CA ALA A 170 21.91 3.19 81.26
C ALA A 170 22.86 2.46 82.22
N SER A 171 24.02 2.03 81.73
CA SER A 171 25.06 1.52 82.60
C SER A 171 25.42 2.65 83.56
N ASP A 172 25.15 2.43 84.84
CA ASP A 172 25.71 3.23 85.92
C ASP A 172 27.23 3.18 85.80
N THR A 173 27.81 4.28 85.36
CA THR A 173 29.24 4.53 85.40
C THR A 173 29.64 4.68 86.86
N ILE A 174 30.46 3.75 87.36
CA ILE A 174 31.18 3.85 88.64
C ILE A 174 32.34 4.84 88.48
#